data_AF-A0A7W0AP78-F1
#
_entry.id   AF-A0A7W0AP78-F1
#
_cell.length_a   1.000
_cell.length_b   1.000
_cell.length_c   1.000
_cell.angle_alpha   90.00
_cell.angle_beta   90.00
_cell.angle_gamma   90.00
#
_symmetry.space_group_name_H-M   'P 1'
#
loop_
_entity.id
_entity.type
_entity.pdbx_description
1 polymer ?
#
loop_
_entity_poly.entity_id
_entity_poly.type
_entity_poly.pdbx_seq_one_letter_code
_entity_poly.pdbx_strand_id
1 'polypeptide(L)'
;MWCVKVSDSQRDAIRALLEAQQELAPSMAGVLDSLELARWDDLPDAELPWASVVQLAEAQGIGEADVVWDLASGMVAGPPGAPPHA
;
A
#
# COMPACT_ATOMS: atom_id res chain seq x y z
N MET A 1 -0.86 -16.20 -2.11
CA MET A 1 -1.68 -15.19 -1.43
C MET A 1 -2.97 -15.05 -2.22
N TRP A 2 -4.14 -15.10 -1.58
CA TRP A 2 -5.43 -14.98 -2.27
C TRP A 2 -6.01 -13.60 -1.95
N CYS A 3 -6.40 -12.87 -2.99
CA CYS A 3 -7.08 -11.59 -2.86
C CYS A 3 -8.56 -11.80 -3.17
N VAL A 4 -9.44 -11.32 -2.30
CA VAL A 4 -10.88 -11.32 -2.49
C VAL A 4 -11.36 -9.88 -2.55
N LYS A 5 -12.11 -9.54 -3.60
CA LYS A 5 -12.77 -8.23 -3.72
C LYS A 5 -14.11 -8.31 -2.99
N VAL A 6 -14.27 -7.47 -1.98
CA VAL A 6 -15.53 -7.30 -1.23
C VAL A 6 -16.02 -5.88 -1.38
N SER A 7 -17.34 -5.67 -1.41
CA SER A 7 -17.91 -4.32 -1.35
C SER A 7 -17.80 -3.73 0.06
N ASP A 8 -17.98 -2.42 0.21
CA ASP A 8 -18.03 -1.78 1.54
C ASP A 8 -19.07 -2.43 2.44
N SER A 9 -20.27 -2.71 1.92
CA SER A 9 -21.33 -3.37 2.68
C SER A 9 -20.93 -4.78 3.14
N GLN A 10 -20.16 -5.51 2.34
CA GLN A 10 -19.64 -6.83 2.70
C GLN A 10 -18.55 -6.72 3.76
N ARG A 11 -17.63 -5.75 3.64
CA ARG A 11 -16.61 -5.46 4.67
C ARG A 11 -17.25 -5.09 6.00
N ASP A 12 -18.23 -4.20 5.98
CA ASP A 12 -18.91 -3.71 7.18
C ASP A 12 -19.71 -4.84 7.85
N ALA A 13 -20.32 -5.73 7.07
CA ALA A 13 -20.95 -6.95 7.59
C ALA A 13 -19.94 -7.89 8.26
N ILE A 14 -18.76 -8.09 7.66
CA ILE A 14 -17.69 -8.91 8.26
C ILE A 14 -17.19 -8.28 9.56
N ARG A 15 -17.02 -6.95 9.59
CA ARG A 15 -16.65 -6.21 10.80
C ARG A 15 -17.65 -6.42 11.92
N ALA A 16 -18.94 -6.23 11.65
CA ALA A 16 -20.00 -6.43 12.64
C ALA A 16 -20.05 -7.88 13.16
N LEU A 17 -19.80 -8.87 12.29
CA LEU A 17 -19.73 -10.27 12.69
C LEU A 17 -18.54 -10.59 13.59
N LEU A 18 -17.38 -9.94 13.35
CA LEU A 18 -16.19 -10.07 14.18
C LEU A 18 -16.40 -9.40 15.54
N GLU A 19 -16.93 -8.18 15.58
CA GLU A 19 -17.23 -7.45 16.82
C GLU A 19 -18.26 -8.17 17.70
N ALA A 20 -19.19 -8.93 17.10
CA ALA A 20 -20.17 -9.72 17.82
C ALA A 20 -19.58 -10.99 18.48
N GLN A 21 -18.34 -11.37 18.15
CA GLN A 21 -17.68 -12.52 18.80
C GLN A 21 -17.21 -12.12 20.20
N GLN A 22 -17.73 -12.81 21.23
CA GLN A 22 -17.39 -12.52 22.64
C GLN A 22 -15.95 -12.91 23.02
N GLU A 23 -15.33 -13.83 22.28
CA GLU A 23 -13.90 -14.16 22.43
C GLU A 23 -13.18 -13.97 21.10
N LEU A 24 -12.63 -12.78 20.91
CA LEU A 24 -11.67 -12.53 19.84
C LEU A 24 -10.36 -13.22 20.23
N ALA A 25 -10.11 -14.40 19.68
CA ALA A 25 -8.78 -15.01 19.74
C ALA A 25 -7.72 -13.98 19.26
N PRO A 26 -6.47 -14.01 19.77
CA PRO A 26 -5.44 -13.00 19.45
C PRO A 26 -5.20 -12.77 17.95
N SER A 27 -5.47 -13.80 17.13
CA SER A 27 -5.38 -13.74 15.67
C SER A 27 -6.48 -12.91 14.99
N MET A 28 -7.55 -12.55 15.71
CA MET A 28 -8.74 -11.90 15.17
C MET A 28 -8.67 -10.36 15.29
N ALA A 29 -7.89 -9.84 16.24
CA ALA A 29 -7.61 -8.40 16.35
C ALA A 29 -6.94 -7.85 15.08
N GLY A 30 -5.96 -8.58 14.52
CA GLY A 30 -5.30 -8.20 13.28
C GLY A 30 -6.21 -8.26 12.04
N VAL A 31 -7.33 -8.97 12.11
CA VAL A 31 -8.30 -9.03 10.99
C VAL A 31 -9.08 -7.72 10.90
N LEU A 32 -9.48 -7.13 12.03
CA LEU A 32 -10.18 -5.84 12.04
C LEU A 32 -9.30 -4.72 11.48
N ASP A 33 -8.03 -4.66 11.91
CA ASP A 33 -7.06 -3.70 11.37
C ASP A 33 -6.83 -3.91 9.87
N SER A 34 -6.74 -5.17 9.44
CA SER A 34 -6.59 -5.49 8.02
C SER A 34 -7.81 -5.08 7.19
N LEU A 35 -9.02 -5.19 7.74
CA LEU A 35 -10.25 -4.74 7.07
C LEU A 35 -10.30 -3.21 6.95
N GLU A 36 -9.82 -2.46 7.94
CA GLU A 36 -9.68 -0.99 7.83
C GLU A 36 -8.64 -0.59 6.77
N LEU A 37 -7.50 -1.27 6.72
CA LEU A 37 -6.45 -1.00 5.73
C LEU A 37 -6.82 -1.40 4.30
N ALA A 38 -7.78 -2.32 4.12
CA ALA A 38 -8.28 -2.75 2.81
C ALA A 38 -9.15 -1.70 2.11
N ARG A 39 -9.41 -0.56 2.75
CA ARG A 39 -10.29 0.52 2.30
C ARG A 39 -9.58 1.45 1.30
N TRP A 40 -9.01 0.85 0.27
CA TRP A 40 -8.21 1.54 -0.75
C TRP A 40 -9.01 2.59 -1.55
N ASP A 41 -10.34 2.45 -1.62
CA ASP A 41 -11.21 3.39 -2.35
C ASP A 41 -11.37 4.76 -1.64
N ASP A 42 -11.10 4.86 -0.33
CA ASP A 42 -11.12 6.13 0.42
C ASP A 42 -9.73 6.75 0.59
N LEU A 43 -8.69 6.15 0.01
CA LEU A 43 -7.39 6.82 -0.06
C LEU A 43 -7.54 8.01 -1.01
N PRO A 44 -7.03 9.20 -0.62
CA PRO A 44 -7.02 10.33 -1.54
C PRO A 44 -6.29 9.91 -2.81
N ASP A 45 -6.73 10.43 -3.96
CA ASP A 45 -5.96 10.34 -5.19
C ASP A 45 -4.52 10.76 -4.87
N ALA A 46 -3.57 9.86 -5.12
CA ALA A 46 -2.19 10.11 -4.75
C ALA A 46 -1.68 11.31 -5.57
N GLU A 47 -1.58 12.48 -4.93
CA GLU A 47 -0.93 13.67 -5.46
C GLU A 47 0.60 13.50 -5.41
N LEU A 48 1.08 12.45 -6.07
CA LEU A 48 2.51 12.29 -6.27
C LEU A 48 2.98 13.39 -7.25
N PRO A 49 4.21 13.90 -7.08
CA PRO A 49 4.81 14.84 -8.01
C PRO A 49 5.21 14.09 -9.29
N TRP A 50 4.23 13.67 -10.07
CA TRP A 50 4.39 12.80 -11.25
C TRP A 50 5.41 13.35 -12.25
N ALA A 51 5.46 14.67 -12.44
CA ALA A 51 6.47 15.30 -13.28
C ALA A 51 7.91 15.03 -12.80
N SER A 52 8.14 14.98 -11.49
CA SER A 52 9.45 14.65 -10.91
C SER A 52 9.72 13.14 -10.93
N VAL A 53 8.68 12.32 -10.74
CA VAL A 53 8.77 10.85 -10.84
C VAL A 53 9.22 10.43 -12.25
N VAL A 54 8.59 10.98 -13.28
CA VAL A 54 8.94 10.72 -14.69
C VAL A 54 10.38 11.13 -14.98
N GLN A 55 10.80 12.33 -14.57
CA GLN A 55 12.18 12.80 -14.78
C GLN A 55 13.21 11.91 -14.08
N LEU A 56 12.91 11.46 -12.86
CA LEU A 56 13.80 10.56 -12.12
C LEU A 56 13.87 9.17 -12.74
N ALA A 57 12.74 8.65 -13.23
CA ALA A 57 12.67 7.36 -13.92
C ALA A 57 13.51 7.40 -15.21
N GLU A 58 13.37 8.45 -16.02
CA GLU A 58 14.17 8.66 -17.22
C GLU A 58 15.67 8.83 -16.91
N ALA A 59 16.01 9.65 -15.91
CA ALA A 59 17.40 9.89 -15.54
C ALA A 59 18.13 8.63 -15.04
N GLN A 60 17.40 7.73 -14.37
CA GLN A 60 17.94 6.50 -13.78
C GLN A 60 17.76 5.26 -14.68
N GLY A 61 16.90 5.34 -15.70
CA GLY A 61 16.56 4.21 -16.56
C GLY A 61 15.76 3.12 -15.84
N ILE A 62 14.94 3.47 -14.84
CA ILE A 62 14.09 2.56 -14.06
C ILE A 62 12.60 2.87 -14.29
N GLY A 63 11.70 2.01 -13.78
CA GLY A 63 10.26 2.26 -13.86
C GLY A 63 9.80 3.36 -12.90
N GLU A 64 8.73 4.08 -13.26
CA GLU A 64 8.09 5.05 -12.37
C GLU A 64 7.65 4.43 -11.03
N ALA A 65 7.22 3.16 -11.05
CA ALA A 65 6.86 2.41 -9.86
C ALA A 65 8.05 2.23 -8.90
N ASP A 66 9.24 1.98 -9.44
CA ASP A 66 10.47 1.83 -8.65
C ASP A 66 10.86 3.18 -8.02
N VAL A 67 10.73 4.29 -8.76
CA VAL A 67 10.94 5.64 -8.23
C VAL A 67 9.97 5.96 -7.09
N VAL A 68 8.68 5.64 -7.24
CA VAL A 68 7.69 5.84 -6.19
C VAL A 68 8.04 5.01 -4.95
N TRP A 69 8.48 3.77 -5.15
CA TRP A 69 8.91 2.90 -4.06
C TRP A 69 10.13 3.43 -3.31
N ASP A 70 11.14 3.93 -4.04
CA ASP A 70 12.36 4.52 -3.46
C ASP A 70 12.04 5.79 -2.66
N LEU A 71 11.21 6.68 -3.22
CA LEU A 71 10.76 7.89 -2.55
C LEU A 71 9.98 7.58 -1.27
N ALA A 72 9.06 6.61 -1.32
CA ALA A 72 8.29 6.17 -0.16
C ALA A 72 9.17 5.51 0.92
N SER A 73 10.25 4.84 0.51
CA SER A 73 11.20 4.19 1.41
C SER A 73 12.25 5.15 2.00
N GLY A 74 12.22 6.44 1.61
CA GLY A 74 13.24 7.42 2.01
C GLY A 74 14.61 7.14 1.40
N MET A 75 14.68 6.31 0.37
CA MET A 75 15.92 6.05 -0.35
C MET A 75 16.18 7.25 -1.26
N VAL A 76 17.26 7.99 -0.98
CA VAL A 76 17.72 9.05 -1.86
C VAL A 76 18.22 8.37 -3.14
N ALA A 77 17.51 8.61 -4.25
CA ALA A 77 17.92 8.17 -5.57
C ALA A 77 19.41 8.52 -5.78
N GLY A 78 20.26 7.49 -5.76
CA GLY A 78 21.67 7.65 -6.03
C GLY A 78 21.89 8.11 -7.48
N PRO A 79 23.03 8.74 -7.78
CA PRO A 79 23.33 9.16 -9.15
C PRO A 79 23.25 7.97 -10.12
N PRO A 80 22.83 8.21 -11.38
CA PRO A 80 22.66 7.15 -12.36
C PRO A 80 23.98 6.39 -12.56
N GLY A 81 23.96 5.08 -12.27
CA GLY A 81 25.10 4.17 -12.41
C GLY A 81 25.66 3.58 -11.11
N ALA A 82 25.07 3.86 -9.94
CA ALA A 82 25.45 3.16 -8.71
C ALA A 82 24.96 1.68 -8.77
N PRO A 83 25.81 0.68 -8.47
CA PRO A 83 25.40 -0.71 -8.48
C PRO A 83 24.32 -0.96 -7.41
N PRO A 84 23.36 -1.87 -7.66
CA PRO A 84 22.37 -2.22 -6.65
C PRO A 84 23.12 -2.78 -5.43
N HIS A 85 22.93 -2.13 -4.28
CA HIS A 85 23.45 -2.62 -3.02
C HIS A 85 22.77 -3.96 -2.70
N ALA A 86 23.60 -5.01 -2.61
CA ALA A 86 23.21 -6.38 -2.27
C ALA A 86 22.78 -6.54 -0.81
#